data_AF-A0A1E1JQX5-F1
#
_entry.id   AF-A0A1E1JQX5-F1
#
_cell.length_a   1.000
_cell.length_b   1.000
_cell.length_c   1.000
_cell.angle_alpha   90.00
_cell.angle_beta   90.00
_cell.angle_gamma   90.00
#
_symmetry.space_group_name_H-M   'P 1'
#
loop_
_entity.id
_entity.type
_entity.pdbx_description
1 polymer ?
#
loop_
_entity_poly.entity_id
_entity_poly.type
_entity_poly.pdbx_seq_one_letter_code
_entity_poly.pdbx_strand_id
1 'polypeptide(L)'
;MAAKRTSSQPAFLQTFLFIDTSQASEGTLAILEDLVPTFDSLASTSKINLIQSLVSRLLVTHVFSAYFVGLAEDQAADFKSVEKTLSSFGSPESMNQWRSTTLSILYKSPQALHASTASLTNTLLILINSILDKVTISDTNSNSSTDTRDQSLRSLLTSAIDLSRQLRVQKAIFSVVMPSIVDYQKTMFDMDIMEDIGGEDEDMLSEREIRCVTFPGIVKAGDENGERSHLKNMVAKMRVSCASD
;
A
#
# COMPACT_ATOMS: atom_id res chain seq x y z
N MET A 1 44.84 -19.37 -17.72
CA MET A 1 44.61 -19.59 -16.28
C MET A 1 43.24 -18.99 -15.96
N ALA A 2 42.20 -19.82 -15.99
CA ALA A 2 40.81 -19.40 -15.87
C ALA A 2 40.37 -19.48 -14.40
N ALA A 3 39.86 -18.38 -13.85
CA ALA A 3 39.26 -18.34 -12.52
C ALA A 3 37.74 -18.22 -12.68
N LYS A 4 37.05 -19.33 -12.39
CA LYS A 4 35.60 -19.49 -12.41
C LYS A 4 35.04 -18.85 -11.13
N ARG A 5 34.36 -17.70 -11.23
CA ARG A 5 33.58 -17.13 -10.12
C ARG A 5 32.25 -17.88 -10.03
N THR A 6 32.15 -18.78 -9.07
CA THR A 6 30.89 -19.40 -8.65
C THR A 6 30.09 -18.38 -7.85
N SER A 7 29.04 -17.82 -8.47
CA SER A 7 27.96 -17.11 -7.78
C SER A 7 27.10 -18.15 -7.07
N SER A 8 27.27 -18.29 -5.76
CA SER A 8 26.39 -19.09 -4.92
C SER A 8 25.26 -18.19 -4.45
N GLN A 9 24.10 -18.26 -5.12
CA GLN A 9 22.85 -17.74 -4.55
C GLN A 9 22.53 -18.55 -3.28
N PRO A 10 22.06 -17.91 -2.19
CA PRO A 10 21.62 -18.64 -1.00
C PRO A 10 20.35 -19.43 -1.31
N ALA A 11 20.39 -20.73 -1.02
CA ALA A 11 19.36 -21.73 -1.29
C ALA A 11 18.13 -21.64 -0.35
N PHE A 12 17.56 -20.45 -0.16
CA PHE A 12 16.38 -20.24 0.71
C PHE A 12 15.12 -19.73 -0.02
N LEU A 13 15.16 -19.57 -1.34
CA LEU A 13 14.01 -19.07 -2.13
C LEU A 13 13.30 -20.15 -2.98
N GLN A 14 13.50 -21.44 -2.70
CA GLN A 14 12.91 -22.54 -3.47
C GLN A 14 11.80 -23.31 -2.74
N THR A 15 11.10 -22.66 -1.80
CA THR A 15 9.76 -23.15 -1.41
C THR A 15 8.80 -22.65 -2.49
N PHE A 16 8.43 -23.55 -3.40
CA PHE A 16 7.49 -23.26 -4.49
C PHE A 16 6.14 -22.85 -3.89
N LEU A 17 5.88 -21.54 -3.84
CA LEU A 17 4.54 -21.03 -3.58
C LEU A 17 3.70 -21.31 -4.83
N PHE A 18 2.94 -22.40 -4.83
CA PHE A 18 1.91 -22.60 -5.85
C PHE A 18 0.74 -21.68 -5.51
N ILE A 19 0.31 -20.85 -6.46
CA ILE A 19 -0.94 -20.09 -6.32
C ILE A 19 -1.93 -20.78 -7.25
N ASP A 20 -3.04 -21.22 -6.69
CA ASP A 20 -4.14 -21.83 -7.44
C ASP A 20 -5.44 -21.17 -7.00
N THR A 21 -5.92 -20.25 -7.82
CA THR A 21 -7.19 -19.56 -7.58
C THR A 21 -8.39 -20.47 -7.89
N SER A 22 -8.20 -21.63 -8.53
CA SER A 22 -9.29 -22.55 -8.88
C SER A 22 -9.97 -23.21 -7.67
N GLN A 23 -9.27 -23.26 -6.53
CA GLN A 23 -9.78 -23.79 -5.27
C GLN A 23 -10.38 -22.71 -4.35
N ALA A 24 -10.29 -21.43 -4.74
CA ALA A 24 -10.80 -20.33 -3.93
C ALA A 24 -12.33 -20.29 -3.97
N SER A 25 -12.98 -20.04 -2.82
CA SER A 25 -14.43 -19.87 -2.78
C SER A 25 -14.87 -18.63 -3.58
N GLU A 26 -16.09 -18.64 -4.11
CA GLU A 26 -16.68 -17.52 -4.87
C GLU A 26 -16.58 -16.19 -4.11
N GLY A 27 -16.83 -16.19 -2.79
CA GLY A 27 -16.66 -14.97 -1.97
C GLY A 27 -15.21 -14.49 -1.83
N THR A 28 -14.22 -15.37 -1.96
CA THR A 28 -12.80 -14.97 -1.95
C THR A 28 -12.39 -14.39 -3.30
N LEU A 29 -12.88 -14.96 -4.39
CA LEU A 29 -12.66 -14.43 -5.74
C LEU A 29 -13.25 -13.04 -5.89
N ALA A 30 -14.47 -12.80 -5.36
CA ALA A 30 -15.06 -11.46 -5.36
C ALA A 30 -14.22 -10.43 -4.57
N ILE A 31 -13.62 -10.82 -3.44
CA ILE A 31 -12.70 -9.96 -2.69
C ILE A 31 -11.42 -9.67 -3.48
N LEU A 32 -10.88 -10.68 -4.17
CA LEU A 32 -9.68 -10.51 -5.01
C LEU A 32 -9.95 -9.60 -6.20
N GLU A 33 -11.08 -9.77 -6.87
CA GLU A 33 -11.49 -8.94 -8.01
C GLU A 33 -11.69 -7.48 -7.59
N ASP A 34 -12.26 -7.22 -6.41
CA ASP A 34 -12.40 -5.85 -5.87
C ASP A 34 -11.03 -5.22 -5.55
N LEU A 35 -10.12 -5.98 -4.93
CA LEU A 35 -8.82 -5.47 -4.49
C LEU A 35 -7.81 -5.32 -5.65
N VAL A 36 -7.78 -6.32 -6.55
CA VAL A 36 -6.85 -6.44 -7.68
C VAL A 36 -7.63 -7.01 -8.87
N PRO A 37 -8.29 -6.18 -9.69
CA PRO A 37 -9.11 -6.67 -10.80
C PRO A 37 -8.36 -7.54 -11.80
N THR A 38 -7.05 -7.31 -11.97
CA THR A 38 -6.17 -8.08 -12.86
C THR A 38 -5.64 -9.38 -12.23
N PHE A 39 -6.22 -9.87 -11.13
CA PHE A 39 -5.64 -10.97 -10.33
C PHE A 39 -5.43 -12.27 -11.14
N ASP A 40 -6.32 -12.62 -12.07
CA ASP A 40 -6.20 -13.83 -12.89
C ASP A 40 -4.94 -13.80 -13.77
N SER A 41 -4.68 -12.65 -14.41
CA SER A 41 -3.47 -12.42 -15.20
C SER A 41 -2.20 -12.47 -14.33
N LEU A 42 -2.25 -11.89 -13.13
CA LEU A 42 -1.10 -11.87 -12.22
C LEU A 42 -0.84 -13.24 -11.58
N ALA A 43 -1.88 -14.01 -11.26
CA ALA A 43 -1.76 -15.34 -10.67
C ALA A 43 -1.00 -16.29 -11.60
N SER A 44 -1.18 -16.14 -12.91
CA SER A 44 -0.47 -16.92 -13.94
C SER A 44 0.92 -16.39 -14.28
N THR A 45 1.15 -15.07 -14.19
CA THR A 45 2.40 -14.45 -14.66
C THR A 45 3.40 -14.09 -13.54
N SER A 46 2.95 -13.49 -12.44
CA SER A 46 3.81 -13.09 -11.32
C SER A 46 3.06 -13.08 -9.99
N LYS A 47 3.22 -14.17 -9.27
CA LYS A 47 2.63 -14.41 -7.94
C LYS A 47 3.08 -13.38 -6.90
N ILE A 48 4.34 -12.98 -6.94
CA ILE A 48 4.89 -11.97 -6.02
C ILE A 48 4.20 -10.62 -6.28
N ASN A 49 4.00 -10.25 -7.54
CA ASN A 49 3.34 -8.99 -7.90
C ASN A 49 1.86 -8.99 -7.48
N LEU A 50 1.16 -10.13 -7.59
CA LEU A 50 -0.20 -10.29 -7.06
C LEU A 50 -0.23 -10.02 -5.54
N ILE A 51 0.63 -10.69 -4.78
CA ILE A 51 0.70 -10.54 -3.31
C ILE A 51 1.05 -9.09 -2.94
N GLN A 52 2.03 -8.48 -3.60
CA GLN A 52 2.42 -7.10 -3.35
C GLN A 52 1.30 -6.11 -3.67
N SER A 53 0.63 -6.26 -4.82
CA SER A 53 -0.51 -5.43 -5.21
C SER A 53 -1.68 -5.56 -4.24
N LEU A 54 -2.00 -6.79 -3.83
CA LEU A 54 -3.05 -7.07 -2.84
C LEU A 54 -2.76 -6.40 -1.49
N VAL A 55 -1.56 -6.62 -0.93
CA VAL A 55 -1.18 -6.06 0.37
C VAL A 55 -1.14 -4.53 0.27
N SER A 56 -0.56 -3.98 -0.80
CA SER A 56 -0.53 -2.53 -1.04
C SER A 56 -1.93 -1.93 -1.12
N ARG A 57 -2.87 -2.56 -1.83
CA ARG A 57 -4.27 -2.10 -1.88
C ARG A 57 -4.89 -2.10 -0.49
N LEU A 58 -4.74 -3.17 0.29
CA LEU A 58 -5.28 -3.26 1.65
C LEU A 58 -4.69 -2.16 2.56
N LEU A 59 -3.39 -1.88 2.46
CA LEU A 59 -2.77 -0.77 3.18
C LEU A 59 -3.34 0.59 2.75
N VAL A 60 -3.53 0.82 1.45
CA VAL A 60 -4.13 2.06 0.95
C VAL A 60 -5.54 2.23 1.48
N THR A 61 -6.37 1.19 1.41
CA THR A 61 -7.78 1.22 1.82
C THR A 61 -7.93 1.39 3.34
N HIS A 62 -7.18 0.66 4.15
CA HIS A 62 -7.41 0.61 5.60
C HIS A 62 -6.46 1.46 6.44
N VAL A 63 -5.27 1.78 5.93
CA VAL A 63 -4.24 2.50 6.69
C VAL A 63 -4.05 3.92 6.15
N PHE A 64 -3.83 4.08 4.84
CA PHE A 64 -3.53 5.41 4.28
C PHE A 64 -4.78 6.26 3.98
N SER A 65 -5.95 5.63 3.78
CA SER A 65 -7.23 6.35 3.62
C SER A 65 -7.86 6.77 4.95
N ALA A 66 -7.37 6.26 6.08
CA ALA A 66 -7.84 6.68 7.40
C ALA A 66 -7.59 8.18 7.62
N TYR A 67 -8.48 8.83 8.38
CA TYR A 67 -8.28 10.22 8.79
C TYR A 67 -7.02 10.35 9.66
N PHE A 68 -6.96 9.55 10.73
CA PHE A 68 -5.77 9.33 11.53
C PHE A 68 -5.85 7.92 12.12
N VAL A 69 -4.84 7.08 11.85
CA VAL A 69 -4.88 5.68 12.27
C VAL A 69 -4.92 5.56 13.79
N GLY A 70 -5.88 4.78 14.30
CA GLY A 70 -6.11 4.53 15.72
C GLY A 70 -7.29 5.32 16.30
N LEU A 71 -7.82 6.31 15.58
CA LEU A 71 -9.12 6.90 15.94
C LEU A 71 -10.25 5.93 15.60
N ALA A 72 -11.27 5.91 16.44
CA ALA A 72 -12.54 5.28 16.10
C ALA A 72 -13.26 6.06 14.98
N GLU A 73 -14.18 5.41 14.27
CA GLU A 73 -14.85 5.99 13.11
C GLU A 73 -15.69 7.23 13.46
N ASP A 74 -16.34 7.23 14.62
CA ASP A 74 -17.10 8.35 15.17
C ASP A 74 -16.19 9.55 15.48
N GLN A 75 -15.06 9.32 16.16
CA GLN A 75 -14.07 10.36 16.43
C GLN A 75 -13.48 10.94 15.13
N ALA A 76 -13.18 10.08 14.15
CA ALA A 76 -12.71 10.51 12.84
C ALA A 76 -13.77 11.34 12.09
N ALA A 77 -15.05 10.98 12.21
CA ALA A 77 -16.16 11.74 11.63
C ALA A 77 -16.32 13.11 12.29
N ASP A 78 -16.16 13.19 13.61
CA ASP A 78 -16.20 14.45 14.36
C ASP A 78 -15.09 15.40 13.90
N PHE A 79 -13.84 14.92 13.78
CA PHE A 79 -12.75 15.74 13.27
C PHE A 79 -13.01 16.22 11.83
N LYS A 80 -13.50 15.35 10.95
CA LYS A 80 -13.87 15.75 9.57
C LYS A 80 -14.97 16.81 9.56
N SER A 81 -15.94 16.72 10.47
CA SER A 81 -17.03 17.69 10.62
C SER A 81 -16.50 19.06 11.08
N VAL A 82 -15.59 19.07 12.06
CA VAL A 82 -14.92 20.30 12.52
C VAL A 82 -14.08 20.91 11.40
N GLU A 83 -13.28 20.10 10.70
CA GLU A 83 -12.46 20.55 9.56
C GLU A 83 -13.32 21.19 8.47
N LYS A 84 -14.44 20.55 8.10
CA LYS A 84 -15.39 21.07 7.12
C LYS A 84 -16.05 22.37 7.57
N THR A 85 -16.34 22.50 8.86
CA THR A 85 -16.94 23.72 9.39
C THR A 85 -15.93 24.87 9.35
N LEU A 86 -14.71 24.64 9.85
CA LEU A 86 -13.65 25.64 9.90
C LEU A 86 -13.16 26.05 8.51
N SER A 87 -13.20 25.17 7.50
CA SER A 87 -12.76 25.49 6.13
C SER A 87 -13.63 26.55 5.45
N SER A 88 -14.84 26.79 5.94
CA SER A 88 -15.68 27.91 5.47
C SER A 88 -15.22 29.28 5.99
N PHE A 89 -14.39 29.30 7.03
CA PHE A 89 -13.87 30.53 7.65
C PHE A 89 -12.36 30.73 7.42
N GLY A 90 -11.58 29.65 7.40
CA GLY A 90 -10.13 29.67 7.33
C GLY A 90 -9.57 29.63 5.91
N SER A 91 -8.40 30.22 5.71
CA SER A 91 -7.62 30.00 4.48
C SER A 91 -7.12 28.55 4.41
N PRO A 92 -6.78 28.02 3.21
CA PRO A 92 -6.20 26.68 3.07
C PRO A 92 -4.96 26.46 3.94
N GLU A 93 -4.11 27.49 4.08
CA GLU A 93 -2.92 27.46 4.94
C GLU A 93 -3.29 27.34 6.42
N SER A 94 -4.25 28.15 6.90
CA SER A 94 -4.73 28.08 8.28
C SER A 94 -5.34 26.71 8.59
N MET A 95 -6.06 26.13 7.63
CA MET A 95 -6.61 24.77 7.75
C MET A 95 -5.53 23.70 7.80
N ASN A 96 -4.49 23.81 6.97
CA ASN A 96 -3.34 22.91 7.00
C ASN A 96 -2.58 22.98 8.34
N GLN A 97 -2.35 24.18 8.85
CA GLN A 97 -1.75 24.40 10.16
C GLN A 97 -2.62 23.83 11.29
N TRP A 98 -3.93 24.06 11.25
CA TRP A 98 -4.88 23.54 12.22
C TRP A 98 -4.87 22.00 12.24
N ARG A 99 -4.96 21.37 11.07
CA ARG A 99 -4.92 19.90 10.93
C ARG A 99 -3.61 19.34 11.48
N SER A 100 -2.47 19.89 11.03
CA SER A 100 -1.13 19.47 11.48
C SER A 100 -0.99 19.58 13.00
N THR A 101 -1.39 20.72 13.58
CA THR A 101 -1.29 20.97 15.03
C THR A 101 -2.18 20.03 15.82
N THR A 102 -3.45 19.89 15.40
CA THR A 102 -4.45 19.03 16.06
C THR A 102 -4.00 17.57 16.05
N LEU A 103 -3.61 17.05 14.88
CA LEU A 103 -3.17 15.66 14.75
C LEU A 103 -1.82 15.40 15.43
N SER A 104 -0.96 16.41 15.57
CA SER A 104 0.28 16.30 16.34
C SER A 104 0.05 16.04 17.83
N ILE A 105 -1.08 16.49 18.39
CA ILE A 105 -1.46 16.21 19.78
C ILE A 105 -1.78 14.72 19.94
N LEU A 106 -2.52 14.15 18.98
CA LEU A 106 -2.83 12.71 18.94
C LEU A 106 -1.56 11.88 18.73
N TYR A 107 -0.70 12.29 17.81
CA TYR A 107 0.57 11.62 17.52
C TYR A 107 1.47 11.51 18.75
N LYS A 108 1.50 12.55 19.60
CA LYS A 108 2.26 12.58 20.86
C LYS A 108 1.59 11.79 22.00
N SER A 109 0.39 11.25 21.78
CA SER A 109 -0.39 10.49 22.77
C SER A 109 -0.60 9.02 22.32
N PRO A 110 0.46 8.25 22.07
CA PRO A 110 0.35 6.91 21.48
C PRO A 110 -0.44 5.94 22.36
N GLN A 111 -0.47 6.12 23.69
CA GLN A 111 -1.24 5.24 24.57
C GLN A 111 -2.75 5.30 24.27
N ALA A 112 -3.28 6.47 23.91
CA ALA A 112 -4.70 6.66 23.61
C ALA A 112 -5.13 5.90 22.34
N LEU A 113 -4.19 5.67 21.42
CA LEU A 113 -4.45 5.02 20.13
C LEU A 113 -4.07 3.54 20.13
N HIS A 114 -3.33 3.07 21.14
CA HIS A 114 -2.71 1.76 21.15
C HIS A 114 -3.70 0.62 20.96
N ALA A 115 -4.81 0.61 21.71
CA ALA A 115 -5.80 -0.46 21.64
C ALA A 115 -6.43 -0.58 20.24
N SER A 116 -6.92 0.52 19.68
CA SER A 116 -7.51 0.56 18.34
C SER A 116 -6.49 0.21 17.25
N THR A 117 -5.23 0.65 17.41
CA THR A 117 -4.14 0.32 16.49
C THR A 117 -3.84 -1.18 16.51
N ALA A 118 -3.71 -1.78 17.69
CA ALA A 118 -3.47 -3.20 17.83
C ALA A 118 -4.63 -4.03 17.27
N SER A 119 -5.87 -3.58 17.49
CA SER A 119 -7.06 -4.20 16.89
C SER A 119 -7.02 -4.15 15.37
N LEU A 120 -6.75 -2.98 14.77
CA LEU A 120 -6.63 -2.83 13.32
C LEU A 120 -5.53 -3.73 12.74
N THR A 121 -4.34 -3.74 13.36
CA THR A 121 -3.21 -4.58 12.95
C THR A 121 -3.59 -6.06 12.97
N ASN A 122 -4.26 -6.52 14.03
CA ASN A 122 -4.70 -7.91 14.12
C ASN A 122 -5.76 -8.26 13.07
N THR A 123 -6.75 -7.39 12.86
CA THR A 123 -7.78 -7.59 11.83
C THR A 123 -7.17 -7.66 10.43
N LEU A 124 -6.26 -6.75 10.09
CA LEU A 124 -5.59 -6.75 8.79
C LEU A 124 -4.68 -7.97 8.62
N LEU A 125 -3.98 -8.38 9.67
CA LEU A 125 -3.15 -9.59 9.63
C LEU A 125 -4.00 -10.84 9.35
N ILE A 126 -5.12 -11.00 10.06
CA ILE A 126 -6.05 -12.12 9.84
C ILE A 126 -6.61 -12.07 8.41
N LEU A 127 -7.00 -10.89 7.93
CA LEU A 127 -7.54 -10.71 6.58
C LEU A 127 -6.50 -11.07 5.51
N ILE A 128 -5.30 -10.49 5.58
CA ILE A 128 -4.21 -10.75 4.63
C ILE A 128 -3.87 -12.24 4.65
N ASN A 129 -3.67 -12.85 5.81
CA ASN A 129 -3.37 -14.27 5.90
C ASN A 129 -4.50 -15.13 5.35
N SER A 130 -5.76 -14.81 5.65
CA SER A 130 -6.89 -15.56 5.12
C SER A 130 -6.97 -15.52 3.60
N ILE A 131 -6.65 -14.38 2.97
CA ILE A 131 -6.62 -14.28 1.51
C ILE A 131 -5.40 -15.03 0.97
N LEU A 132 -4.21 -14.81 1.54
CA LEU A 132 -2.98 -15.48 1.10
C LEU A 132 -3.09 -16.99 1.21
N ASP A 133 -3.59 -17.53 2.32
CA ASP A 133 -3.73 -18.97 2.54
C ASP A 133 -4.69 -19.62 1.53
N LYS A 134 -5.68 -18.87 1.03
CA LYS A 134 -6.61 -19.35 -0.01
C LYS A 134 -6.06 -19.23 -1.42
N VAL A 135 -5.21 -18.24 -1.66
CA VAL A 135 -4.58 -18.00 -2.96
C VAL A 135 -3.35 -18.90 -3.11
N THR A 136 -2.64 -19.22 -2.04
CA THR A 136 -1.44 -20.06 -2.06
C THR A 136 -1.77 -21.50 -1.64
N ILE A 137 -1.53 -22.48 -2.52
CA ILE A 137 -1.37 -23.87 -2.11
C ILE A 137 -0.06 -23.94 -1.32
N SER A 138 -0.15 -23.92 0.00
CA SER A 138 1.01 -24.20 0.84
C SER A 138 1.28 -25.70 0.86
N ASP A 139 2.39 -26.13 0.23
CA ASP A 139 2.95 -27.49 0.40
C ASP A 139 3.54 -27.73 1.80
N THR A 140 3.50 -26.73 2.68
CA THR A 140 4.21 -26.73 3.97
C THR A 140 3.28 -26.92 5.16
N ASN A 141 3.18 -28.17 5.63
CA ASN A 141 2.72 -28.58 6.97
C ASN A 141 3.67 -28.10 8.11
N SER A 142 4.24 -26.90 8.03
CA SER A 142 5.17 -26.40 9.05
C SER A 142 4.64 -25.12 9.72
N ASN A 143 4.22 -25.23 10.98
CA ASN A 143 3.78 -24.10 11.80
C ASN A 143 4.80 -22.94 11.88
N SER A 144 6.10 -23.22 11.65
CA SER A 144 7.18 -22.23 11.71
C SER A 144 7.20 -21.21 10.56
N SER A 145 6.67 -21.54 9.39
CA SER A 145 6.61 -20.59 8.26
C SER A 145 5.51 -19.54 8.45
N THR A 146 4.43 -19.90 9.14
CA THR A 146 3.33 -18.99 9.46
C THR A 146 3.76 -17.93 10.49
N ASP A 147 4.46 -18.31 11.56
CA ASP A 147 4.93 -17.35 12.57
C ASP A 147 5.89 -16.30 11.98
N THR A 148 6.80 -16.73 11.09
CA THR A 148 7.76 -15.82 10.43
C THR A 148 7.06 -14.84 9.49
N ARG A 149 6.07 -15.33 8.73
CA ARG A 149 5.23 -14.49 7.87
C ARG A 149 4.42 -13.49 8.68
N ASP A 150 3.80 -13.94 9.78
CA ASP A 150 3.02 -13.08 10.67
C ASP A 150 3.86 -11.97 11.27
N GLN A 151 5.07 -12.28 11.74
CA GLN A 151 6.00 -11.25 12.25
C GLN A 151 6.38 -10.24 11.16
N SER A 152 6.62 -10.70 9.93
CA SER A 152 6.94 -9.83 8.80
C SER A 152 5.78 -8.92 8.43
N LEU A 153 4.55 -9.45 8.38
CA LEU A 153 3.34 -8.68 8.12
C LEU A 153 3.04 -7.68 9.25
N ARG A 154 3.25 -8.05 10.52
CA ARG A 154 3.12 -7.12 11.65
C ARG A 154 4.09 -5.96 11.54
N SER A 155 5.35 -6.23 11.17
CA SER A 155 6.37 -5.21 10.98
C SER A 155 6.00 -4.26 9.83
N LEU A 156 5.51 -4.81 8.71
CA LEU A 156 5.02 -4.04 7.56
C LEU A 156 3.84 -3.14 7.95
N LEU A 157 2.82 -3.70 8.62
CA LEU A 157 1.64 -2.97 9.08
C LEU A 157 2.03 -1.84 10.05
N THR A 158 2.91 -2.14 11.01
CA THR A 158 3.40 -1.13 11.97
C THR A 158 4.10 0.01 11.23
N SER A 159 4.99 -0.31 10.30
CA SER A 159 5.70 0.68 9.49
C SER A 159 4.76 1.54 8.64
N ALA A 160 3.73 0.92 8.03
CA ALA A 160 2.73 1.63 7.24
C ALA A 160 1.86 2.57 8.10
N ILE A 161 1.48 2.13 9.31
CA ILE A 161 0.72 2.93 10.26
C ILE A 161 1.53 4.14 10.72
N ASP A 162 2.80 3.93 11.07
CA ASP A 162 3.68 5.02 11.50
C ASP A 162 3.93 6.02 10.37
N LEU A 163 4.15 5.54 9.14
CA LEU A 163 4.24 6.40 7.97
C LEU A 163 2.95 7.20 7.75
N SER A 164 1.78 6.54 7.76
CA SER A 164 0.47 7.21 7.61
C SER A 164 0.30 8.35 8.62
N ARG A 165 0.64 8.11 9.89
CA ARG A 165 0.60 9.14 10.95
C ARG A 165 1.59 10.27 10.70
N GLN A 166 2.83 9.95 10.33
CA GLN A 166 3.85 10.96 10.03
C GLN A 166 3.43 11.86 8.87
N LEU A 167 2.84 11.30 7.81
CA LEU A 167 2.32 12.06 6.67
C LEU A 167 1.16 12.98 7.11
N ARG A 168 0.26 12.49 7.96
CA ARG A 168 -0.92 13.24 8.44
C ARG A 168 -0.59 14.39 9.39
N VAL A 169 0.54 14.39 10.08
CA VAL A 169 0.93 15.50 10.97
C VAL A 169 1.66 16.62 10.24
N GLN A 170 2.04 16.44 8.97
CA GLN A 170 2.69 17.51 8.20
C GLN A 170 1.72 18.64 7.86
N LYS A 171 2.25 19.86 7.72
CA LYS A 171 1.50 21.01 7.21
C LYS A 171 1.18 20.84 5.72
N ALA A 172 2.17 20.43 4.92
CA ALA A 172 1.92 19.96 3.56
C ALA A 172 0.92 18.80 3.56
N ILE A 173 0.10 18.72 2.52
CA ILE A 173 -0.86 17.63 2.36
C ILE A 173 -0.17 16.49 1.63
N PHE A 174 -0.07 15.33 2.28
CA PHE A 174 0.42 14.11 1.66
C PHE A 174 -0.75 13.20 1.31
N SER A 175 -0.73 12.68 0.08
CA SER A 175 -1.72 11.75 -0.44
C SER A 175 -1.02 10.50 -0.95
N VAL A 176 -1.47 9.34 -0.48
CA VAL A 176 -1.02 8.05 -1.01
C VAL A 176 -1.95 7.65 -2.15
N VAL A 177 -1.39 7.39 -3.32
CA VAL A 177 -2.14 7.15 -4.56
C VAL A 177 -1.83 5.77 -5.11
N MET A 178 -2.90 5.05 -5.49
CA MET A 178 -2.81 3.73 -6.10
C MET A 178 -4.02 3.55 -7.03
N PRO A 179 -3.86 3.78 -8.35
CA PRO A 179 -4.95 3.57 -9.30
C PRO A 179 -5.40 2.12 -9.29
N SER A 180 -6.68 1.88 -9.61
CA SER A 180 -7.16 0.52 -9.89
C SER A 180 -6.87 0.22 -11.35
N ILE A 181 -6.26 -0.94 -11.61
CA ILE A 181 -5.97 -1.40 -12.97
C ILE A 181 -7.08 -2.36 -13.35
N VAL A 182 -7.75 -2.10 -14.46
CA VAL A 182 -8.96 -2.79 -14.90
C VAL A 182 -8.84 -3.17 -16.38
N ASP A 183 -9.35 -4.33 -16.76
CA ASP A 183 -9.12 -4.88 -18.11
C ASP A 183 -9.80 -4.10 -19.24
N TYR A 184 -10.84 -3.33 -18.92
CA TYR A 184 -11.58 -2.52 -19.92
C TYR A 184 -10.90 -1.17 -20.22
N GLN A 185 -9.85 -0.79 -19.49
CA GLN A 185 -9.13 0.47 -19.70
C GLN A 185 -7.63 0.26 -19.63
N LYS A 186 -6.95 0.54 -20.75
CA LYS A 186 -5.49 0.52 -20.79
C LYS A 186 -4.90 1.62 -19.91
N THR A 187 -4.08 1.22 -18.96
CA THR A 187 -3.29 2.15 -18.14
C THR A 187 -1.85 2.08 -18.61
N MET A 188 -1.35 3.13 -19.26
CA MET A 188 0.02 3.17 -19.78
C MET A 188 1.00 3.56 -18.67
N PHE A 189 2.25 3.12 -18.80
CA PHE A 189 3.34 3.54 -17.94
C PHE A 189 3.60 5.04 -18.09
N ASP A 190 3.76 5.72 -16.96
CA ASP A 190 4.07 7.15 -16.90
C ASP A 190 5.33 7.35 -16.05
N MET A 191 6.44 7.68 -16.71
CA MET A 191 7.75 7.80 -16.06
C MET A 191 7.80 8.91 -15.01
N ASP A 192 6.90 9.90 -15.02
CA ASP A 192 6.91 10.98 -14.02
C ASP A 192 6.38 10.49 -12.66
N ILE A 193 5.51 9.48 -12.68
CA ILE A 193 4.78 9.00 -11.50
C ILE A 193 4.95 7.50 -11.22
N MET A 194 5.63 6.75 -12.09
CA MET A 194 5.84 5.30 -11.99
C MET A 194 7.31 4.90 -12.12
N GLU A 195 7.68 3.81 -11.43
CA GLU A 195 8.95 3.09 -11.54
C GLU A 195 8.64 1.62 -11.84
N ASP A 196 9.32 1.04 -12.82
CA ASP A 196 9.15 -0.37 -13.16
C ASP A 196 9.99 -1.28 -12.24
N ILE A 197 9.38 -2.37 -11.78
CA ILE A 197 10.06 -3.36 -10.91
C ILE A 197 10.77 -4.47 -11.69
N GLY A 198 10.53 -4.58 -13.01
CA GLY A 198 11.18 -5.53 -13.90
C GLY A 198 12.63 -5.16 -14.23
N GLY A 199 13.05 -3.92 -13.94
CA GLY A 199 14.41 -3.44 -14.15
C GLY A 199 14.73 -3.15 -15.61
N GLU A 200 13.70 -2.94 -16.43
CA GLU A 200 13.85 -2.48 -17.81
C GLU A 200 14.15 -0.98 -17.84
N ASP A 201 14.69 -0.51 -18.98
CA ASP A 201 14.95 0.92 -19.17
C ASP A 201 13.64 1.68 -19.28
N GLU A 202 13.36 2.57 -18.33
CA GLU A 202 12.07 3.28 -18.21
C GLU A 202 11.75 4.12 -19.45
N ASP A 203 12.77 4.61 -20.17
CA ASP A 203 12.59 5.36 -21.42
C ASP A 203 11.91 4.52 -22.52
N MET A 204 12.06 3.20 -22.46
CA MET A 204 11.47 2.25 -23.41
C MET A 204 10.06 1.77 -23.00
N LEU A 205 9.60 2.14 -21.80
CA LEU A 205 8.34 1.65 -21.23
C LEU A 205 7.15 2.58 -21.46
N SER A 206 7.36 3.80 -21.96
CA SER A 206 6.29 4.81 -22.15
C SER A 206 5.11 4.33 -23.01
N GLU A 207 5.33 3.38 -23.91
CA GLU A 207 4.29 2.75 -24.74
C GLU A 207 3.78 1.41 -24.18
N ARG A 208 4.18 1.02 -22.97
CA ARG A 208 3.75 -0.22 -22.33
C ARG A 208 2.61 -0.02 -21.35
N GLU A 209 1.71 -1.01 -21.33
CA GLU A 209 0.61 -1.08 -20.39
C GLU A 209 1.07 -1.66 -19.05
N ILE A 210 0.62 -1.07 -17.94
CA ILE A 210 0.90 -1.62 -16.61
C ILE A 210 -0.11 -2.71 -16.25
N ARG A 211 0.36 -3.81 -15.67
CA ARG A 211 -0.48 -4.93 -15.20
C ARG A 211 -0.99 -4.72 -13.79
N CYS A 212 -0.15 -4.14 -12.93
CA CYS A 212 -0.49 -3.87 -11.54
C CYS A 212 0.43 -2.83 -10.92
N VAL A 213 -0.03 -2.25 -9.82
CA VAL A 213 0.77 -1.42 -8.92
C VAL A 213 1.17 -2.29 -7.73
N THR A 214 2.47 -2.48 -7.49
CA THR A 214 2.99 -3.29 -6.39
C THR A 214 3.29 -2.46 -5.14
N PHE A 215 3.50 -1.16 -5.28
CA PHE A 215 3.63 -0.22 -4.17
C PHE A 215 3.02 1.14 -4.53
N PRO A 216 2.24 1.78 -3.63
CA PRO A 216 1.56 3.04 -3.94
C PRO A 216 2.54 4.21 -4.01
N GLY A 217 2.14 5.26 -4.72
CA GLY A 217 2.90 6.51 -4.79
C GLY A 217 2.54 7.45 -3.65
N ILE A 218 3.44 8.39 -3.32
CA ILE A 218 3.22 9.45 -2.31
C ILE A 218 3.35 10.83 -2.95
N VAL A 219 2.23 11.54 -3.09
CA VAL A 219 2.18 12.91 -3.60
C VAL A 219 2.21 13.89 -2.42
N LYS A 220 3.06 14.91 -2.51
CA LYS A 220 3.07 16.06 -1.60
C LYS A 220 2.48 17.27 -2.31
N ALA A 221 1.47 17.88 -1.69
CA ALA A 221 0.90 19.15 -2.12
C ALA A 221 1.23 20.26 -1.11
N GLY A 222 1.82 21.34 -1.61
CA GLY A 222 2.28 22.48 -0.82
C GLY A 222 3.72 22.37 -0.31
N ASP A 223 4.21 23.47 0.24
CA ASP A 223 5.55 23.57 0.84
C ASP A 223 5.56 23.16 2.33
N GLU A 224 6.71 23.30 3.01
CA GLU A 224 6.88 22.93 4.43
C GLU A 224 5.96 23.72 5.39
N ASN A 225 5.48 24.88 4.96
CA ASN A 225 4.55 25.69 5.74
C ASN A 225 3.08 25.30 5.49
N GLY A 226 2.83 24.41 4.52
CA GLY A 226 1.48 24.06 4.08
C GLY A 226 0.86 25.11 3.16
N GLU A 227 1.68 26.01 2.60
CA GLU A 227 1.29 26.99 1.60
C GLU A 227 1.41 26.41 0.18
N ARG A 228 1.01 27.18 -0.84
CA ARG A 228 1.22 26.86 -2.26
C ARG A 228 0.71 25.47 -2.66
N SER A 229 -0.51 25.12 -2.25
CA SER A 229 -1.14 23.81 -2.51
C SER A 229 -1.26 23.41 -4.00
N HIS A 230 -1.10 24.35 -4.92
CA HIS A 230 -1.01 24.10 -6.36
C HIS A 230 0.30 23.38 -6.76
N LEU A 231 1.37 23.53 -5.97
CA LEU A 231 2.61 22.79 -6.17
C LEU A 231 2.42 21.36 -5.69
N LYS A 232 2.48 20.40 -6.61
CA LYS A 232 2.39 18.97 -6.33
C LYS A 232 3.65 18.28 -6.82
N ASN A 233 4.30 17.53 -5.94
CA ASN A 233 5.49 16.76 -6.25
C ASN A 233 5.28 15.29 -5.90
N MET A 234 5.75 14.41 -6.79
CA MET A 234 5.83 12.98 -6.53
C MET A 234 7.03 12.72 -5.61
N VAL A 235 6.79 12.45 -4.33
CA VAL A 235 7.85 12.20 -3.34
C VAL A 235 8.33 10.74 -3.40
N ALA A 236 7.44 9.84 -3.76
CA ALA A 236 7.75 8.44 -4.07
C ALA A 236 6.88 7.98 -5.23
N LYS A 237 7.48 7.59 -6.35
CA LYS A 237 6.75 7.07 -7.51
C LYS A 237 6.05 5.75 -7.16
N MET A 238 4.96 5.46 -7.87
CA MET A 238 4.30 4.16 -7.79
C MET A 238 5.23 3.09 -8.35
N ARG A 239 5.36 1.96 -7.67
CA ARG A 239 6.06 0.81 -8.26
C ARG A 239 5.07 -0.03 -9.03
N VAL A 240 5.37 -0.30 -10.29
CA VAL A 240 4.47 -0.99 -11.22
C VAL A 240 5.17 -2.15 -11.89
N SER A 241 4.37 -3.11 -12.36
CA SER A 241 4.84 -4.16 -13.26
C SER A 241 4.25 -3.91 -14.63
N CYS A 242 5.09 -3.68 -15.63
CA CYS A 242 4.65 -3.56 -17.02
C CYS A 242 4.26 -4.92 -17.62
N ALA A 243 3.39 -4.92 -18.62
CA ALA A 243 3.16 -6.07 -19.49
C ALA A 243 4.45 -6.44 -20.25
N SER A 244 4.67 -7.74 -20.46
CA SER A 244 5.71 -8.20 -21.37
C SER A 244 5.28 -7.89 -22.82
N ASP A 245 6.25 -7.70 -23.72
CA ASP A 245 6.00 -7.65 -25.17
C ASP A 245 5.42 -8.97 -25.71
#